data_AF-A0A0G0IWQ2-F1
#
_entry.id   AF-A0A0G0IWQ2-F1
#
_cell.length_a   1.000
_cell.length_b   1.000
_cell.length_c   1.000
_cell.angle_alpha   90.00
_cell.angle_beta   90.00
_cell.angle_gamma   90.00
#
_symmetry.space_group_name_H-M   'P 1'
#
loop_
_entity.id
_entity.type
_entity.pdbx_description
1 polymer ?
#
loop_
_entity_poly.entity_id
_entity_poly.type
_entity_poly.pdbx_seq_one_letter_code
_entity_poly.pdbx_strand_id
1 'polypeptide(L)'
;MIKKLLKFFDKTEDKVREILSRYVILYAFIGGVAIVLFWRGVWKIADGLFFMTGVMSVIISSAILLLTGLFVSFFIGDRIILSGLKKEKKLAEKTEEEIKSELERSIRIIDKLEKIEKDLEEVKNKIK
;
A
#
# COMPACT_ATOMS: atom_id res chain seq x y z
N MET A 1 -25.27 -11.73 17.55
CA MET A 1 -26.02 -12.16 16.34
C MET A 1 -25.19 -12.00 15.06
N ILE A 2 -24.65 -10.80 14.79
CA ILE A 2 -23.81 -10.51 13.61
C ILE A 2 -22.62 -11.47 13.45
N LYS A 3 -21.86 -11.74 14.52
CA LYS A 3 -20.73 -12.70 14.47
C LYS A 3 -21.14 -14.13 14.09
N LYS A 4 -22.34 -14.58 14.48
CA LYS A 4 -22.85 -15.92 14.10
C LYS A 4 -23.30 -15.94 12.64
N LEU A 5 -23.92 -14.85 12.18
CA LEU A 5 -24.32 -14.67 10.79
C LEU A 5 -23.08 -14.66 9.86
N LEU A 6 -22.06 -13.86 10.19
CA LEU A 6 -20.82 -13.79 9.42
C LEU A 6 -20.14 -15.17 9.31
N LYS A 7 -20.03 -15.91 10.42
CA LYS A 7 -19.49 -17.29 10.43
C LYS A 7 -20.31 -18.28 9.61
N PHE A 8 -21.63 -18.08 9.50
CA PHE A 8 -22.50 -18.94 8.70
C PHE A 8 -22.27 -18.70 7.19
N PHE A 9 -22.16 -17.43 6.78
CA PHE A 9 -21.86 -17.09 5.40
C PHE A 9 -20.46 -17.55 4.99
N ASP A 10 -19.46 -17.35 5.85
CA ASP A 10 -18.07 -17.80 5.65
C ASP A 10 -17.99 -19.32 5.40
N LYS A 11 -18.59 -20.13 6.28
CA LYS A 11 -18.62 -21.60 6.14
C LYS A 11 -19.41 -22.08 4.91
N THR A 12 -20.38 -21.30 4.44
CA THR A 12 -21.19 -21.62 3.26
C THR A 12 -20.44 -21.23 1.98
N GLU A 13 -19.78 -20.08 1.99
CA GLU A 13 -18.92 -19.61 0.91
C GLU A 13 -17.80 -20.61 0.63
N ASP A 14 -17.09 -21.07 1.66
CA ASP A 14 -15.99 -22.03 1.51
C ASP A 14 -16.43 -23.31 0.81
N LYS A 15 -17.57 -23.88 1.21
CA LYS A 15 -18.13 -25.10 0.62
C LYS A 15 -18.57 -24.88 -0.83
N VAL A 16 -19.24 -23.76 -1.11
CA VAL A 16 -19.69 -23.44 -2.47
C VAL A 16 -18.49 -23.20 -3.37
N ARG A 17 -17.47 -22.48 -2.89
CA ARG A 17 -16.22 -22.21 -3.61
C ARG A 17 -15.47 -23.51 -3.91
N GLU A 18 -15.37 -24.42 -2.95
CA GLU A 18 -14.75 -25.74 -3.15
C GLU A 18 -15.46 -26.54 -4.25
N ILE A 19 -16.80 -26.58 -4.25
CA ILE A 19 -17.58 -27.34 -5.23
C ILE A 19 -17.52 -26.69 -6.62
N LEU A 20 -17.68 -25.36 -6.71
CA LEU A 20 -17.74 -24.65 -7.99
C LEU A 20 -16.35 -24.46 -8.63
N SER A 21 -15.27 -24.52 -7.84
CA SER A 21 -13.89 -24.48 -8.38
C SER A 21 -13.58 -25.62 -9.35
N ARG A 22 -14.29 -26.75 -9.24
CA ARG A 22 -14.19 -27.89 -10.18
C ARG A 22 -14.86 -27.62 -11.53
N TYR A 23 -15.70 -26.58 -11.63
CA TYR A 23 -16.45 -26.20 -12.83
C TYR A 23 -16.22 -24.72 -13.16
N VAL A 24 -14.96 -24.37 -13.47
CA VAL A 24 -14.49 -22.98 -13.67
C VAL A 24 -15.37 -22.18 -14.65
N ILE A 25 -15.80 -22.77 -15.76
CA ILE A 25 -16.62 -22.07 -16.78
C ILE A 25 -18.02 -21.74 -16.25
N LEU A 26 -18.69 -22.70 -15.61
CA LEU A 26 -20.03 -22.47 -15.03
C LEU A 26 -19.96 -21.48 -13.87
N TYR A 27 -18.91 -21.57 -13.06
CA TYR A 27 -18.65 -20.62 -11.97
C TYR A 27 -18.47 -19.21 -12.51
N ALA A 28 -17.65 -19.02 -13.55
CA ALA A 28 -17.44 -17.73 -14.19
C ALA A 28 -18.74 -17.18 -14.82
N PHE A 29 -19.55 -18.04 -15.44
CA PHE A 29 -20.82 -17.64 -16.04
C PHE A 29 -21.83 -17.17 -14.98
N ILE A 30 -22.07 -17.97 -13.94
CA ILE A 30 -22.98 -17.62 -12.85
C ILE A 30 -22.49 -16.36 -12.12
N GLY A 31 -21.18 -16.29 -11.84
CA GLY A 31 -20.56 -15.12 -11.22
C GLY A 31 -20.73 -13.86 -12.06
N GLY A 32 -20.48 -13.94 -13.37
CA GLY A 32 -20.66 -12.82 -14.30
C GLY A 32 -22.11 -12.31 -14.34
N VAL A 33 -23.08 -13.23 -14.46
CA VAL A 33 -24.51 -12.88 -14.40
C VAL A 33 -24.87 -12.23 -13.06
N ALA A 34 -24.40 -12.80 -11.95
CA ALA A 34 -24.67 -12.26 -10.62
C ALA A 34 -24.08 -10.86 -10.44
N ILE A 35 -22.86 -10.59 -10.92
CA ILE A 35 -22.24 -9.26 -10.85
C ILE A 35 -23.05 -8.23 -11.66
N VAL A 36 -23.48 -8.58 -12.88
CA VAL A 36 -24.30 -7.67 -13.71
C VAL A 36 -25.65 -7.38 -13.05
N LEU A 37 -26.31 -8.41 -12.50
CA LEU A 37 -27.58 -8.24 -11.79
C LEU A 37 -27.43 -7.44 -10.50
N PHE A 38 -26.34 -7.67 -9.76
CA PHE A 38 -26.01 -6.88 -8.58
C PHE A 38 -25.86 -5.41 -8.95
N TRP A 39 -25.10 -5.11 -10.00
CA TRP A 39 -24.85 -3.72 -10.35
C TRP A 39 -26.11 -3.01 -10.83
N ARG A 40 -26.93 -3.73 -11.62
CA ARG A 40 -28.29 -3.31 -12.00
C ARG A 40 -29.18 -3.04 -10.78
N GLY A 41 -29.07 -3.87 -9.74
CA GLY A 41 -29.80 -3.71 -8.50
C GLY A 41 -29.45 -2.40 -7.79
N VAL A 42 -28.16 -2.07 -7.71
CA VAL A 42 -27.74 -0.81 -7.06
C VAL A 42 -28.23 0.41 -7.84
N TRP A 43 -28.20 0.39 -9.18
CA TRP A 43 -28.78 1.48 -9.99
C TRP A 43 -30.26 1.67 -9.67
N LYS A 44 -31.04 0.59 -9.65
CA LYS A 44 -32.47 0.68 -9.29
C LYS A 44 -32.72 1.22 -7.88
N ILE A 45 -31.87 0.85 -6.92
CA ILE A 45 -31.96 1.39 -5.56
C ILE A 45 -31.65 2.89 -5.56
N ALA A 46 -30.61 3.31 -6.28
CA ALA A 46 -30.26 4.72 -6.42
C ALA A 46 -31.38 5.51 -7.11
N ASP A 47 -31.93 5.02 -8.21
CA ASP A 47 -33.04 5.66 -8.95
C ASP A 47 -34.30 5.79 -8.09
N GLY A 48 -34.52 4.86 -7.15
CA GLY A 48 -35.64 4.92 -6.21
C GLY A 48 -35.52 5.99 -5.12
N LEU A 49 -34.33 6.57 -4.93
CA LEU A 49 -34.08 7.62 -3.95
C LEU A 49 -34.18 9.00 -4.63
N PHE A 50 -35.21 9.77 -4.30
CA PHE A 50 -35.48 11.07 -4.93
C PHE A 50 -34.30 12.07 -4.86
N PHE A 51 -33.46 11.99 -3.82
CA PHE A 51 -32.30 12.87 -3.66
C PHE A 51 -31.05 12.40 -4.42
N MET A 52 -31.05 11.16 -4.93
CA MET A 52 -29.89 10.52 -5.52
C MET A 52 -29.80 10.83 -7.01
N THR A 53 -29.77 12.12 -7.35
CA THR A 53 -29.55 12.60 -8.73
C THR A 53 -28.15 12.20 -9.22
N GLY A 54 -27.90 12.27 -10.53
CA GLY A 54 -26.58 11.94 -11.09
C GLY A 54 -25.43 12.73 -10.44
N VAL A 55 -25.64 14.02 -10.19
CA VAL A 55 -24.64 14.89 -9.52
C VAL A 55 -24.44 14.47 -8.06
N MET A 56 -25.52 14.21 -7.31
CA MET A 56 -25.42 13.76 -5.91
C MET A 56 -24.74 12.40 -5.80
N SER A 57 -25.02 11.50 -6.73
CA SER A 57 -24.37 10.19 -6.83
C SER A 57 -22.87 10.34 -7.02
N VAL A 58 -22.42 11.25 -7.90
CA VAL A 58 -20.99 11.54 -8.11
C VAL A 58 -20.34 12.12 -6.86
N ILE A 59 -20.99 13.08 -6.20
CA ILE A 59 -20.42 13.73 -5.00
C ILE A 59 -20.28 12.72 -3.85
N ILE A 60 -21.34 11.98 -3.54
CA ILE A 60 -21.35 11.01 -2.43
C ILE A 60 -20.37 9.86 -2.72
N SER A 61 -20.41 9.30 -3.94
CA SER A 61 -19.48 8.22 -4.31
C SER A 61 -18.03 8.68 -4.29
N SER A 62 -17.71 9.86 -4.82
CA SER A 62 -16.35 10.40 -4.79
C SER A 62 -15.87 10.64 -3.36
N ALA A 63 -16.71 11.20 -2.48
CA ALA A 63 -16.36 11.41 -1.08
C ALA A 63 -16.04 10.08 -0.36
N ILE A 64 -16.90 9.07 -0.51
CA ILE A 64 -16.69 7.74 0.09
C ILE A 64 -15.45 7.06 -0.50
N LEU A 65 -15.27 7.10 -1.82
CA LEU A 65 -14.13 6.50 -2.49
C LEU A 65 -12.81 7.16 -2.10
N LEU A 66 -12.79 8.48 -1.88
CA LEU A 66 -11.63 9.19 -1.38
C LEU A 66 -11.34 8.84 0.09
N LEU A 67 -12.35 8.83 0.96
CA LEU A 67 -12.21 8.46 2.37
C LEU A 67 -11.70 7.03 2.58
N THR A 68 -12.13 6.11 1.71
CA THR A 68 -11.69 4.71 1.74
C THR A 68 -10.37 4.47 1.01
N GLY A 69 -9.83 5.46 0.30
CA GLY A 69 -8.64 5.34 -0.55
C GLY A 69 -8.87 4.56 -1.86
N LEU A 70 -10.08 4.03 -2.08
CA LEU A 70 -10.43 3.25 -3.27
C LEU A 70 -10.47 4.09 -4.54
N PHE A 71 -10.71 5.40 -4.44
CA PHE A 71 -10.71 6.30 -5.61
C PHE A 71 -9.36 6.24 -6.34
N VAL A 72 -8.27 6.34 -5.59
CA VAL A 72 -6.92 6.36 -6.17
C VAL A 72 -6.56 4.98 -6.71
N SER A 73 -6.89 3.91 -5.98
CA SER A 73 -6.66 2.52 -6.40
C SER A 73 -7.40 2.16 -7.70
N PHE A 74 -8.69 2.49 -7.82
CA PHE A 74 -9.49 2.15 -9.00
C PHE A 74 -9.20 3.02 -10.22
N PHE A 75 -8.99 4.34 -10.05
CA PHE A 75 -8.89 5.27 -11.18
C PHE A 75 -7.45 5.59 -11.61
N ILE A 76 -6.52 5.69 -10.67
CA ILE A 76 -5.09 5.92 -10.96
C ILE A 76 -4.36 4.57 -11.12
N GLY A 77 -4.90 3.50 -10.53
CA GLY A 77 -4.36 2.16 -10.62
C GLY A 77 -3.29 1.90 -9.55
N ASP A 78 -3.38 0.75 -8.89
CA ASP A 78 -2.45 0.33 -7.83
C ASP A 78 -0.99 0.45 -8.23
N ARG A 79 -0.68 0.25 -9.52
CA ARG A 79 0.68 0.33 -10.06
C ARG A 79 1.30 1.72 -9.98
N ILE A 80 0.54 2.79 -10.20
CA ILE A 80 1.07 4.16 -10.14
C ILE A 80 1.37 4.53 -8.68
N ILE A 81 0.45 4.23 -7.76
CA ILE A 81 0.66 4.45 -6.32
C ILE A 81 1.85 3.61 -5.80
N LEU A 82 1.90 2.32 -6.14
CA LEU A 82 3.02 1.46 -5.76
C LEU A 82 4.35 1.96 -6.32
N SER A 83 4.35 2.50 -7.55
CA SER A 83 5.57 3.05 -8.15
C SER A 83 6.09 4.27 -7.40
N GLY A 84 5.19 5.13 -6.90
CA GLY A 84 5.51 6.26 -6.03
C GLY A 84 6.10 5.81 -4.70
N LEU A 85 5.39 4.93 -3.98
CA LEU A 85 5.84 4.39 -2.69
C LEU A 85 7.19 3.64 -2.81
N LYS A 86 7.39 2.88 -3.89
CA LYS A 86 8.66 2.17 -4.14
C LYS A 86 9.81 3.14 -4.43
N LYS A 87 9.54 4.25 -5.12
CA LYS A 87 10.54 5.30 -5.38
C LYS A 87 10.93 6.00 -4.09
N GLU A 88 9.97 6.35 -3.24
CA GLU A 88 10.23 6.96 -1.93
C GLU A 88 11.05 6.03 -1.03
N LYS A 89 10.68 4.75 -0.94
CA LYS A 89 11.45 3.76 -0.18
C LYS A 89 12.89 3.65 -0.67
N LYS A 90 13.10 3.58 -1.99
CA LYS A 90 14.45 3.51 -2.58
C LYS A 90 15.29 4.76 -2.29
N LEU A 91 14.66 5.94 -2.26
CA LEU A 91 15.33 7.18 -1.88
C LEU A 91 15.73 7.14 -0.40
N ALA A 92 14.86 6.67 0.49
CA ALA A 92 15.15 6.53 1.91
C ALA A 92 16.31 5.56 2.18
N GLU A 93 16.31 4.38 1.54
CA GLU A 93 17.41 3.40 1.65
C GLU A 93 18.75 4.00 1.19
N LYS A 94 18.74 4.76 0.09
CA LYS A 94 19.95 5.41 -0.41
C LYS A 94 20.47 6.50 0.55
N THR A 95 19.57 7.30 1.12
CA THR A 95 19.94 8.31 2.12
C THR A 95 20.56 7.65 3.36
N GLU A 96 20.04 6.51 3.80
CA GLU A 96 20.60 5.77 4.94
C GLU A 96 22.01 5.24 4.63
N GLU A 97 22.23 4.69 3.43
CA GLU A 97 23.56 4.28 2.97
C GLU A 97 24.55 5.45 2.89
N GLU A 98 24.11 6.59 2.36
CA GLU A 98 24.91 7.81 2.29
C GLU A 98 25.32 8.28 3.69
N ILE A 99 24.39 8.36 4.65
CA ILE A 99 24.66 8.72 6.05
C ILE A 99 25.66 7.75 6.69
N LYS A 100 25.50 6.44 6.48
CA LYS A 100 26.43 5.44 7.01
C LYS A 100 27.84 5.63 6.45
N SER A 101 27.95 5.90 5.14
CA SER A 101 29.24 6.15 4.49
C SER A 101 29.93 7.42 5.01
N GLU A 102 29.16 8.46 5.34
CA GLU A 102 29.68 9.70 5.92
C GLU A 102 30.14 9.51 7.37
N LEU A 103 29.43 8.70 8.15
CA LEU A 103 29.85 8.31 9.50
C LEU A 103 31.19 7.57 9.46
N GLU A 104 31.37 6.60 8.57
CA GLU A 104 32.65 5.89 8.42
C GLU A 104 33.79 6.81 7.95
N ARG A 105 33.49 7.83 7.13
CA ARG A 105 34.49 8.85 6.77
C ARG A 105 34.88 9.70 7.97
N SER A 106 33.91 10.10 8.79
CA SER A 106 34.15 10.86 10.02
C SER A 106 35.03 10.08 10.99
N ILE A 107 34.75 8.78 11.21
CA ILE A 107 35.58 7.90 12.04
C ILE A 107 37.02 7.85 11.51
N ARG A 108 37.21 7.63 10.19
CA ARG A 108 38.55 7.60 9.58
C ARG A 108 39.31 8.93 9.71
N ILE A 109 38.61 10.06 9.75
CA ILE A 109 39.22 11.37 9.98
C ILE A 109 39.71 11.46 11.43
N ILE A 110 38.90 11.02 12.39
CA ILE A 110 39.27 10.99 13.81
C ILE A 110 40.52 10.10 14.01
N ASP A 111 40.53 8.89 13.46
CA ASP A 111 41.69 7.97 13.57
C ASP A 111 42.98 8.57 13.00
N LYS A 112 42.87 9.32 11.89
CA LYS A 112 44.02 10.01 11.30
C LYS A 112 44.50 11.17 12.15
N LEU A 113 43.59 11.93 12.77
CA LEU A 113 43.93 13.01 13.68
C LEU A 113 44.65 12.48 14.92
N GLU A 114 44.16 11.39 15.53
CA GLU A 114 44.83 10.74 16.67
C GLU A 114 46.25 10.28 16.31
N LYS A 115 46.43 9.72 15.10
CA LYS A 115 47.77 9.34 14.62
C LYS A 115 48.71 10.52 14.47
N ILE A 116 48.22 11.61 13.88
CA ILE A 116 49.01 12.85 13.71
C ILE A 116 49.39 13.43 15.07
N GLU A 117 48.47 13.42 16.04
CA GLU A 117 48.72 13.88 17.40
C GLU A 117 49.85 13.08 18.07
N LYS A 118 49.81 11.75 17.94
CA LYS A 118 50.86 10.86 18.45
C LYS A 118 52.22 11.09 17.77
N ASP A 119 52.25 11.22 16.45
CA ASP A 119 53.47 11.48 15.68
C ASP A 119 54.09 12.84 16.08
N LEU A 120 53.26 13.88 16.28
CA LEU A 120 53.69 15.19 16.77
C LEU A 120 54.31 15.10 18.17
N GLU A 121 53.75 14.29 19.06
CA GLU A 121 54.24 14.11 20.42
C GLU A 121 55.60 13.39 20.46
N GLU A 122 55.82 12.40 19.59
CA GLU A 122 57.13 11.77 19.40
C GLU A 122 58.19 12.76 18.88
N VAL A 123 57.83 13.60 17.89
CA VAL A 123 58.74 14.62 17.37
C VAL A 123 59.11 15.64 18.45
N LYS A 124 58.12 16.09 19.24
CA LYS A 124 58.35 17.01 20.36
C LYS A 124 59.29 16.44 21.40
N ASN A 125 59.20 15.14 21.69
CA ASN A 125 60.08 14.46 22.64
C ASN A 125 61.52 14.26 22.11
N LYS A 126 61.73 14.21 20.79
CA LYS A 126 63.08 14.11 20.17
C LYS A 126 63.82 15.44 20.07
N ILE A 127 63.12 16.56 20.12
CA ILE A 127 63.70 17.92 20.03
C ILE A 127 64.08 18.46 21.43
N LYS A 128 63.63 17.80 22.50
CA LYS A 128 63.87 18.17 23.90
C LYS A 128 65.04 17.38 24.48
#